data_AF-L8WHH4-F1
#
_entry.id   AF-L8WHH4-F1
#
_cell.length_a   1.000
_cell.length_b   1.000
_cell.length_c   1.000
_cell.angle_alpha   90.00
_cell.angle_beta   90.00
_cell.angle_gamma   90.00
#
_symmetry.space_group_name_H-M   'P 1'
#
loop_
_entity.id
_entity.type
_entity.pdbx_description
1 polymer ?
#
loop_
_entity_poly.entity_id
_entity_poly.type
_entity_poly.pdbx_seq_one_letter_code
_entity_poly.pdbx_strand_id
1 'polypeptide(L)'
;MYIAEIENQVRSTDTKLGFVSDAILLVLRVALQECWRHAVLIYLYTVLCGAQADDLRVTRAVRSFVHVVDGLKPGRNPDSFLMIPIMTAGCFAHREHDRNILRQRIMGLRESSNHGTANHESLRVLEDVWARTRAEDRPAVWSDLRLAQSKIASFMVGELPGTQALCATRACNWAFAITEVLQTAVVRGGDGDGDDHDVV
;
A
#
# COMPACT_ATOMS: atom_id res chain seq x y z
N MET A 1 -3.83 -16.08 19.32
CA MET A 1 -5.29 -15.87 19.35
C MET A 1 -5.71 -14.53 18.71
N TYR A 2 -4.99 -13.42 18.91
CA TYR A 2 -5.36 -12.09 18.37
C TYR A 2 -5.14 -11.89 16.84
N ILE A 3 -4.12 -12.51 16.24
CA ILE A 3 -3.80 -12.34 14.81
C ILE A 3 -4.89 -12.92 13.90
N ALA A 4 -5.44 -14.10 14.23
CA ALA A 4 -6.49 -14.74 13.44
C ALA A 4 -7.79 -13.92 13.45
N GLU A 5 -8.07 -13.25 14.57
CA GLU A 5 -9.23 -12.36 14.70
C GLU A 5 -9.05 -11.11 13.82
N ILE A 6 -7.89 -10.44 13.88
CA ILE A 6 -7.59 -9.31 12.98
C ILE A 6 -7.65 -9.74 11.52
N GLU A 7 -7.09 -10.90 11.19
CA GLU A 7 -7.14 -11.43 9.83
C GLU A 7 -8.57 -11.65 9.36
N ASN A 8 -9.42 -12.24 10.20
CA ASN A 8 -10.83 -12.45 9.90
C ASN A 8 -11.55 -11.12 9.69
N GLN A 9 -11.32 -10.12 10.56
CA GLN A 9 -11.91 -8.79 10.41
C GLN A 9 -11.50 -8.12 9.10
N VAL A 10 -10.22 -8.19 8.73
CA VAL A 10 -9.71 -7.65 7.46
C VAL A 10 -10.33 -8.36 6.27
N ARG A 11 -10.61 -9.67 6.38
CA ARG A 11 -11.24 -10.46 5.31
C ARG A 11 -12.75 -10.29 5.22
N SER A 12 -13.43 -10.07 6.35
CA SER A 12 -14.89 -9.97 6.45
C SER A 12 -15.42 -8.54 6.29
N THR A 13 -14.54 -7.56 6.10
CA THR A 13 -14.95 -6.17 5.88
C THR A 13 -15.59 -6.07 4.50
N ASP A 14 -16.93 -6.03 4.46
CA ASP A 14 -17.68 -5.85 3.23
C ASP A 14 -17.50 -4.45 2.64
N THR A 15 -17.32 -4.39 1.33
CA THR A 15 -17.36 -3.14 0.58
C THR A 15 -18.77 -2.58 0.61
N LYS A 16 -19.00 -1.51 1.41
CA LYS A 16 -20.25 -0.74 1.33
C LYS A 16 -20.37 -0.08 -0.05
N LEU A 17 -21.20 -0.69 -0.91
CA LEU A 17 -21.65 -0.13 -2.18
C LEU A 17 -22.60 1.05 -1.89
N GLY A 18 -22.05 2.25 -1.75
CA GLY A 18 -22.89 3.45 -1.81
C GLY A 18 -23.52 3.58 -3.20
N PHE A 19 -24.74 4.11 -3.29
CA PHE A 19 -25.44 4.41 -4.55
C PHE A 19 -24.62 5.40 -5.40
N VAL A 20 -23.66 4.89 -6.15
CA VAL A 20 -22.85 5.65 -7.12
C VAL A 20 -23.35 5.24 -8.49
N SER A 21 -23.94 6.18 -9.22
CA SER A 21 -24.56 5.95 -10.53
C SER A 21 -23.56 5.58 -11.65
N ASP A 22 -22.26 5.57 -11.37
CA ASP A 22 -21.21 5.24 -12.34
C ASP A 22 -20.51 3.93 -11.97
N ALA A 23 -20.79 2.89 -12.76
CA ALA A 23 -20.21 1.56 -12.62
C ALA A 23 -18.67 1.55 -12.68
N ILE A 24 -18.06 2.51 -13.41
CA ILE A 24 -16.60 2.61 -13.52
C ILE A 24 -15.99 3.06 -12.19
N LEU A 25 -16.58 4.08 -11.55
CA LEU A 25 -16.12 4.55 -10.24
C LEU A 25 -16.31 3.49 -9.15
N LEU A 26 -17.35 2.68 -9.27
CA LEU A 26 -17.63 1.58 -8.36
C LEU A 26 -16.58 0.47 -8.47
N VAL A 27 -16.28 0.02 -9.68
CA VAL A 27 -15.21 -0.98 -9.94
C VAL A 27 -13.86 -0.46 -9.43
N LEU A 28 -13.55 0.81 -9.70
CA LEU A 28 -12.31 1.43 -9.23
C LEU A 28 -12.23 1.46 -7.70
N ARG A 29 -13.33 1.82 -7.02
CA ARG A 29 -13.40 1.86 -5.55
C ARG A 29 -13.21 0.47 -4.93
N VAL A 30 -13.90 -0.53 -5.47
CA VAL A 30 -13.75 -1.93 -5.02
C VAL A 30 -12.31 -2.40 -5.19
N ALA A 31 -11.70 -2.13 -6.35
CA ALA A 31 -10.32 -2.52 -6.59
C ALA A 31 -9.32 -1.80 -5.68
N LEU A 32 -9.51 -0.50 -5.41
CA LEU A 32 -8.70 0.24 -4.44
C LEU A 32 -8.81 -0.38 -3.04
N GLN A 33 -10.02 -0.70 -2.59
CA GLN A 33 -10.23 -1.33 -1.29
C GLN A 33 -9.57 -2.71 -1.21
N GLU A 34 -9.70 -3.53 -2.25
CA GLU A 34 -9.02 -4.83 -2.32
C GLU A 34 -7.50 -4.68 -2.27
N CYS A 35 -6.94 -3.69 -2.98
CA CYS A 35 -5.52 -3.37 -2.91
C CYS A 35 -5.07 -3.02 -1.48
N TRP A 36 -5.84 -2.18 -0.79
CA TRP A 36 -5.58 -1.83 0.61
C TRP A 36 -5.71 -3.04 1.54
N ARG A 37 -6.71 -3.91 1.33
CA ARG A 37 -6.91 -5.14 2.10
C ARG A 37 -5.68 -6.04 2.03
N HIS A 38 -5.13 -6.23 0.83
CA HIS A 38 -3.90 -7.02 0.65
C HIS A 38 -2.67 -6.33 1.27
N ALA A 39 -2.54 -5.01 1.16
CA ALA A 39 -1.45 -4.27 1.79
C ALA A 39 -1.47 -4.41 3.32
N VAL A 40 -2.64 -4.33 3.94
CA VAL A 40 -2.82 -4.54 5.39
C VAL A 40 -2.44 -5.97 5.79
N LEU A 41 -2.82 -6.99 5.02
CA LEU A 41 -2.42 -8.38 5.28
C LEU A 41 -0.89 -8.56 5.18
N ILE A 42 -0.26 -7.98 4.16
CA ILE A 42 1.20 -8.02 4.01
C ILE A 42 1.88 -7.39 5.22
N TYR A 43 1.41 -6.21 5.65
CA TYR A 43 1.91 -5.54 6.84
C TYR A 43 1.71 -6.40 8.11
N LEU A 44 0.52 -6.95 8.33
CA LEU A 44 0.20 -7.83 9.46
C LEU A 44 1.16 -9.01 9.54
N TYR A 45 1.40 -9.71 8.43
CA TYR A 45 2.29 -10.86 8.43
C TYR A 45 3.76 -10.48 8.59
N THR A 46 4.22 -9.45 7.89
CA THR A 46 5.66 -9.13 7.83
C THR A 46 6.14 -8.33 9.03
N VAL A 47 5.29 -7.44 9.57
CA VAL A 47 5.65 -6.56 10.69
C VAL A 47 5.21 -7.15 12.01
N LEU A 48 3.95 -7.59 12.12
CA LEU A 48 3.42 -8.08 13.40
C LEU A 48 3.76 -9.55 13.64
N CYS A 49 3.81 -10.37 12.59
CA CYS A 49 4.20 -11.78 12.72
C CYS A 49 5.67 -12.05 12.39
N GLY A 50 6.43 -11.05 11.91
CA GLY A 50 7.83 -11.20 11.55
C GLY A 50 8.10 -12.11 10.34
N ALA A 51 7.08 -12.34 9.49
CA ALA A 51 7.20 -13.19 8.32
C ALA A 51 8.10 -12.55 7.24
N GLN A 52 8.71 -13.41 6.43
CA GLN A 52 9.56 -13.01 5.30
C GLN A 52 8.77 -13.08 3.98
N ALA A 53 9.34 -12.56 2.89
CA ALA A 53 8.67 -12.52 1.58
C ALA A 53 8.25 -13.91 1.03
N ASP A 54 8.96 -14.98 1.39
CA ASP A 54 8.71 -16.36 0.97
C ASP A 54 7.62 -17.08 1.81
N ASP A 55 7.14 -16.48 2.90
CA ASP A 55 5.98 -16.97 3.63
C ASP A 55 4.78 -17.03 2.67
N LEU A 56 4.11 -18.18 2.60
CA LEU A 56 2.99 -18.43 1.69
C LEU A 56 1.88 -17.39 1.82
N ARG A 57 1.64 -16.86 3.02
CA ARG A 57 0.62 -15.85 3.27
C ARG A 57 1.01 -14.50 2.67
N VAL A 58 2.29 -14.13 2.79
CA VAL A 58 2.86 -12.92 2.20
C VAL A 58 2.86 -13.03 0.68
N THR A 59 3.41 -14.12 0.14
CA THR A 59 3.43 -14.38 -1.31
C THR A 59 2.02 -14.36 -1.92
N ARG A 60 1.04 -14.97 -1.24
CA ARG A 60 -0.35 -14.96 -1.71
C ARG A 60 -0.94 -13.54 -1.70
N ALA A 61 -0.73 -12.79 -0.63
CA ALA A 61 -1.25 -11.42 -0.53
C ALA A 61 -0.61 -10.48 -1.56
N VAL A 62 0.71 -10.57 -1.77
CA VAL A 62 1.43 -9.82 -2.80
C VAL A 62 0.92 -10.18 -4.19
N ARG A 63 0.78 -11.47 -4.50
CA ARG A 63 0.29 -11.92 -5.82
C ARG A 63 -1.12 -11.40 -6.09
N SER A 64 -2.02 -11.50 -5.12
CA SER A 64 -3.38 -11.00 -5.27
C SER A 64 -3.40 -9.48 -5.43
N PHE A 65 -2.57 -8.75 -4.69
CA PHE A 65 -2.40 -7.30 -4.86
C PHE A 65 -1.99 -6.96 -6.29
N VAL A 66 -0.91 -7.57 -6.78
CA VAL A 66 -0.37 -7.32 -8.13
C VAL A 66 -1.41 -7.65 -9.19
N HIS A 67 -2.16 -8.74 -9.02
CA HIS A 67 -3.23 -9.12 -9.94
C HIS A 67 -4.33 -8.06 -10.03
N VAL A 68 -4.78 -7.52 -8.90
CA VAL A 68 -5.79 -6.45 -8.89
C VAL A 68 -5.24 -5.18 -9.54
N VAL A 69 -4.00 -4.80 -9.19
CA VAL A 69 -3.36 -3.61 -9.76
C VAL A 69 -3.20 -3.74 -11.26
N ASP A 70 -2.71 -4.87 -11.76
CA ASP A 70 -2.49 -5.11 -13.19
C ASP A 70 -3.79 -5.01 -14.01
N GLY A 71 -4.91 -5.45 -13.45
CA GLY A 71 -6.24 -5.33 -14.06
C GLY A 71 -6.79 -3.89 -14.16
N LEU A 72 -6.22 -2.93 -13.42
CA LEU A 72 -6.66 -1.53 -13.46
C LEU A 72 -6.01 -0.79 -14.63
N LYS A 73 -6.74 0.11 -15.29
CA LYS A 73 -6.12 1.00 -16.28
C LYS A 73 -5.05 1.88 -15.61
N PRO A 74 -3.78 1.88 -16.09
CA PRO A 74 -2.75 2.78 -15.57
C PRO A 74 -3.13 4.25 -15.74
N GLY A 75 -2.72 5.08 -14.77
CA GLY A 75 -2.97 6.51 -14.81
C GLY A 75 -3.00 7.14 -13.43
N ARG A 76 -3.03 8.48 -13.39
CA ARG A 76 -2.99 9.27 -12.13
C ARG A 76 -4.00 8.77 -11.10
N ASN A 77 -5.22 8.47 -11.52
CA ASN A 77 -6.18 7.71 -10.75
C ASN A 77 -6.31 6.34 -11.45
N PRO A 78 -6.01 5.19 -10.79
CA PRO A 78 -5.86 4.96 -9.35
C PRO A 78 -4.46 5.12 -8.74
N ASP A 79 -3.41 5.27 -9.55
CA ASP A 79 -2.04 5.00 -9.08
C ASP A 79 -1.60 5.95 -7.94
N SER A 80 -2.10 7.20 -7.89
CA SER A 80 -1.85 8.12 -6.77
C SER A 80 -2.40 7.62 -5.42
N PHE A 81 -3.51 6.87 -5.41
CA PHE A 81 -4.09 6.30 -4.18
C PHE A 81 -3.46 4.96 -3.79
N LEU A 82 -2.66 4.38 -4.69
CA LEU A 82 -2.03 3.09 -4.51
C LEU A 82 -0.57 3.18 -4.13
N MET A 83 0.02 4.38 -4.02
CA MET A 83 1.44 4.53 -3.70
C MET A 83 1.84 3.80 -2.41
N ILE A 84 1.08 3.97 -1.32
CA ILE A 84 1.34 3.27 -0.06
C ILE A 84 1.19 1.74 -0.22
N PRO A 85 0.07 1.22 -0.75
CA PRO A 85 -0.05 -0.22 -1.04
C PRO A 85 1.04 -0.77 -1.95
N ILE A 86 1.47 -0.03 -2.98
CA ILE A 86 2.55 -0.40 -3.90
C ILE A 86 3.88 -0.49 -3.17
N MET A 87 4.18 0.45 -2.26
CA MET A 87 5.41 0.39 -1.46
C MET A 87 5.42 -0.82 -0.53
N THR A 88 4.29 -1.10 0.12
CA THR A 88 4.15 -2.28 0.99
C THR A 88 4.30 -3.57 0.19
N ALA A 89 3.52 -3.76 -0.88
CA ALA A 89 3.56 -4.99 -1.68
C ALA A 89 4.87 -5.13 -2.46
N GLY A 90 5.40 -4.03 -2.99
CA GLY A 90 6.63 -3.98 -3.78
C GLY A 90 7.85 -4.40 -2.99
N CYS A 91 7.93 -4.05 -1.70
CA CYS A 91 9.02 -4.49 -0.82
C CYS A 91 9.11 -6.03 -0.75
N PHE A 92 7.96 -6.71 -0.74
CA PHE A 92 7.85 -8.16 -0.61
C PHE A 92 7.59 -8.87 -1.96
N ALA A 93 7.68 -8.15 -3.08
CA ALA A 93 7.56 -8.74 -4.41
C ALA A 93 8.82 -9.56 -4.74
N HIS A 94 8.63 -10.87 -4.88
CA HIS A 94 9.72 -11.80 -5.20
C HIS A 94 9.93 -11.98 -6.70
N ARG A 95 8.85 -12.01 -7.51
CA ARG A 95 8.93 -12.23 -8.96
C ARG A 95 9.30 -10.95 -9.69
N GLU A 96 10.23 -11.05 -10.64
CA GLU A 96 10.63 -9.90 -11.46
C GLU A 96 9.47 -9.33 -12.28
N HIS A 97 8.54 -10.18 -12.72
CA HIS A 97 7.32 -9.74 -13.40
C HIS A 97 6.46 -8.82 -12.51
N ASP A 98 6.22 -9.23 -11.26
CA ASP A 98 5.45 -8.45 -10.29
C ASP A 98 6.15 -7.12 -10.00
N ARG A 99 7.48 -7.13 -9.83
CA ARG A 99 8.30 -5.91 -9.66
C ARG A 99 8.18 -4.96 -10.85
N ASN A 100 8.17 -5.50 -12.07
CA ASN A 100 8.02 -4.71 -13.28
C ASN A 100 6.66 -4.03 -13.36
N ILE A 101 5.57 -4.73 -13.03
CA ILE A 101 4.23 -4.13 -12.97
C ILE A 101 4.22 -2.93 -12.01
N LEU A 102 4.74 -3.13 -10.79
CA LEU A 102 4.76 -2.07 -9.77
C LEU A 102 5.68 -0.90 -10.16
N ARG A 103 6.84 -1.18 -10.77
CA ARG A 103 7.73 -0.15 -11.33
C ARG A 103 7.00 0.70 -12.37
N GLN A 104 6.30 0.06 -13.32
CA GLN A 104 5.57 0.78 -14.38
C GLN A 104 4.44 1.64 -13.79
N ARG A 105 3.76 1.17 -12.73
CA ARG A 105 2.74 1.96 -12.02
C ARG A 105 3.30 3.23 -11.40
N ILE A 106 4.47 3.13 -10.75
CA ILE A 106 5.13 4.30 -10.17
C ILE A 106 5.59 5.26 -11.27
N MET A 107 6.19 4.73 -12.34
CA MET A 107 6.68 5.52 -13.48
C MET A 107 5.56 6.19 -14.31
N GLY A 108 4.35 5.62 -14.30
CA GLY A 108 3.20 6.16 -15.02
C GLY A 108 2.65 7.48 -14.45
N LEU A 109 3.07 7.85 -13.23
CA LEU A 109 2.73 9.13 -12.63
C LEU A 109 3.66 10.21 -13.17
N ARG A 110 3.13 11.27 -13.80
CA ARG A 110 3.96 12.40 -14.32
C ARG A 110 5.00 12.95 -13.33
N GLU A 111 4.71 12.84 -12.04
CA GLU A 111 5.58 13.26 -10.96
C GLU A 111 6.86 12.40 -10.85
N SER A 112 6.87 11.13 -11.25
CA SER A 112 8.04 10.24 -11.15
C SER A 112 9.15 10.55 -12.16
N SER A 113 8.87 11.35 -13.19
CA SER A 113 9.83 11.74 -14.23
C SER A 113 10.86 12.76 -13.74
N ASN A 114 10.57 13.47 -12.65
CA ASN A 114 11.47 14.46 -12.08
C ASN A 114 12.23 13.85 -10.90
N HIS A 115 13.56 13.91 -10.95
CA HIS A 115 14.43 13.56 -9.81
C HIS A 115 14.06 14.41 -8.58
N GLY A 116 14.12 13.81 -7.38
CA GLY A 116 13.78 14.47 -6.12
C GLY A 116 12.29 14.52 -5.79
N THR A 117 11.42 13.90 -6.60
CA THR A 117 10.00 13.74 -6.25
C THR A 117 9.76 12.51 -5.39
N ALA A 118 8.72 12.55 -4.56
CA ALA A 118 8.37 11.46 -3.66
C ALA A 118 8.18 10.10 -4.38
N ASN A 119 7.65 10.12 -5.61
CA ASN A 119 7.42 8.90 -6.41
C ASN A 119 8.75 8.34 -6.96
N HIS A 120 9.66 9.22 -7.40
CA HIS A 120 10.98 8.80 -7.86
C HIS A 120 11.79 8.17 -6.72
N GLU A 121 11.80 8.80 -5.53
CA GLU A 121 12.48 8.24 -4.35
C GLU A 121 11.84 6.93 -3.87
N SER A 122 10.52 6.82 -3.96
CA SER A 122 9.78 5.58 -3.65
C SER A 122 10.23 4.42 -4.54
N LEU A 123 10.40 4.66 -5.85
CA LEU A 123 10.95 3.65 -6.75
C LEU A 123 12.39 3.28 -6.38
N ARG A 124 13.25 4.26 -6.09
CA ARG A 124 14.64 3.99 -5.67
C ARG A 124 14.71 3.13 -4.42
N VAL A 125 13.80 3.34 -3.47
CA VAL A 125 13.70 2.52 -2.25
C VAL A 125 13.39 1.08 -2.60
N LEU A 126 12.42 0.82 -3.46
CA LEU A 126 12.10 -0.53 -3.90
C LEU A 126 13.26 -1.18 -4.66
N GLU A 127 13.92 -0.42 -5.53
CA GLU A 127 15.06 -0.93 -6.30
C GLU A 127 16.27 -1.27 -5.43
N ASP A 128 16.55 -0.51 -4.36
CA ASP A 128 17.58 -0.84 -3.39
C ASP A 128 17.25 -2.14 -2.63
N VAL A 129 15.98 -2.32 -2.21
CA VAL A 129 15.52 -3.57 -1.57
C VAL A 129 15.67 -4.76 -2.53
N TRP A 130 15.24 -4.60 -3.78
CA TRP A 130 15.32 -5.66 -4.80
C TRP A 130 16.77 -6.03 -5.16
N ALA A 131 17.65 -5.03 -5.25
CA ALA A 131 19.06 -5.25 -5.51
C ALA A 131 19.74 -5.97 -4.34
N ARG A 132 19.46 -5.52 -3.10
CA ARG A 132 20.03 -6.12 -1.88
C ARG A 132 19.60 -7.57 -1.71
N THR A 133 18.30 -7.83 -1.77
CA THR A 133 17.75 -9.19 -1.59
C THR A 133 18.23 -10.16 -2.67
N ARG A 134 18.45 -9.68 -3.90
CA ARG A 134 19.06 -10.46 -4.98
C ARG A 134 20.56 -10.73 -4.73
N ALA A 135 21.31 -9.73 -4.27
CA ALA A 135 22.75 -9.88 -4.00
C ALA A 135 23.03 -10.81 -2.82
N GLU A 136 22.16 -10.80 -1.81
CA GLU A 136 22.26 -11.62 -0.60
C GLU A 136 21.55 -12.98 -0.71
N ASP A 137 20.90 -13.27 -1.85
CA ASP A 137 20.13 -14.48 -2.12
C ASP A 137 19.17 -14.87 -0.98
N ARG A 138 18.38 -13.90 -0.52
CA ARG A 138 17.43 -14.09 0.58
C ARG A 138 16.10 -13.38 0.36
N PRO A 139 15.00 -13.85 0.97
CA PRO A 139 13.74 -13.12 0.94
C PRO A 139 13.87 -11.74 1.61
N ALA A 140 13.03 -10.81 1.15
CA ALA A 140 12.92 -9.50 1.77
C ALA A 140 12.30 -9.62 3.17
N VAL A 141 12.81 -8.81 4.08
CA VAL A 141 12.26 -8.62 5.43
C VAL A 141 11.93 -7.15 5.66
N TRP A 142 11.07 -6.85 6.63
CA TRP A 142 10.65 -5.47 6.89
C TRP A 142 11.80 -4.48 7.18
N SER A 143 12.90 -4.95 7.79
CA SER A 143 14.08 -4.11 7.98
C SER A 143 14.73 -3.66 6.68
N ASP A 144 14.56 -4.39 5.57
CA ASP A 144 15.15 -3.98 4.29
C ASP A 144 14.59 -2.66 3.80
N LEU A 145 13.27 -2.51 3.90
CA LEU A 145 12.55 -1.29 3.56
C LEU A 145 13.05 -0.11 4.39
N ARG A 146 13.12 -0.29 5.71
CA ARG A 146 13.60 0.76 6.63
C ARG A 146 15.02 1.20 6.30
N LEU A 147 15.93 0.23 6.05
CA LEU A 147 17.31 0.53 5.68
C LEU A 147 17.40 1.26 4.34
N ALA A 148 16.63 0.84 3.33
CA ALA A 148 16.60 1.50 2.03
C ALA A 148 16.05 2.93 2.13
N GLN A 149 14.98 3.14 2.90
CA GLN A 149 14.42 4.45 3.21
C GLN A 149 15.44 5.36 3.90
N SER A 150 16.12 4.88 4.95
CA SER A 150 17.15 5.65 5.64
C SER A 150 18.30 6.02 4.71
N LYS A 151 18.80 5.06 3.92
CA LYS A 151 19.88 5.29 2.95
C LYS A 151 19.50 6.38 1.95
N ILE A 152 18.30 6.32 1.38
CA ILE A 152 17.84 7.24 0.34
C ILE A 152 17.44 8.60 0.92
N ALA A 153 16.82 8.64 2.09
CA ALA A 153 16.52 9.89 2.81
C ALA A 153 17.81 10.63 3.21
N SER A 154 18.87 9.92 3.60
CA SER A 154 20.18 10.53 3.90
C SER A 154 20.83 11.20 2.69
N PHE A 155 20.54 10.76 1.45
CA PHE A 155 21.01 11.46 0.25
C PHE A 155 20.32 12.83 0.06
N MET A 156 19.11 13.02 0.59
CA MET A 156 18.36 14.30 0.49
C MET A 156 18.66 15.29 1.62
N VAL A 157 19.04 14.82 2.81
CA VAL A 157 19.35 15.72 3.96
C VAL A 157 20.59 16.59 3.69
N GLY A 158 21.45 16.20 2.76
CA GLY A 158 22.57 17.04 2.30
C GLY A 158 22.17 18.25 1.44
N GLU A 159 20.94 18.31 0.90
CA GLU A 159 20.59 19.27 -0.16
C GLU A 159 19.23 20.00 0.00
N LEU A 160 18.43 19.75 1.04
CA LEU A 160 17.07 20.32 1.14
C LEU A 160 16.84 21.29 2.33
N PRO A 161 16.20 22.47 2.10
CA PRO A 161 15.80 23.37 3.18
C PRO A 161 14.72 22.76 4.08
N GLY A 162 14.78 23.10 5.37
CA GLY A 162 14.15 22.41 6.50
C GLY A 162 12.62 22.18 6.48
N THR A 163 11.88 22.77 5.54
CA THR A 163 10.44 22.53 5.36
C THR A 163 10.13 21.20 4.66
N GLN A 164 11.06 20.64 3.85
CA GLN A 164 10.86 19.34 3.19
C GLN A 164 11.22 18.14 4.08
N ALA A 165 12.07 18.33 5.09
CA ALA A 165 12.38 17.30 6.10
C ALA A 165 11.14 16.88 6.90
N LEU A 166 10.19 17.80 7.13
CA LEU A 166 8.90 17.52 7.74
C LEU A 166 7.98 16.67 6.84
N CYS A 167 8.04 16.83 5.52
CA CYS A 167 7.32 15.97 4.57
C CYS A 167 7.89 14.56 4.54
N ALA A 168 9.21 14.39 4.65
CA ALA A 168 9.85 13.08 4.78
C ALA A 168 9.45 12.37 6.09
N THR A 169 9.40 13.11 7.21
CA THR A 169 8.94 12.54 8.51
C THR A 169 7.44 12.19 8.49
N ARG A 170 6.59 12.95 7.78
CA ARG A 170 5.17 12.61 7.59
C ARG A 170 4.98 11.44 6.61
N ALA A 171 5.84 11.32 5.60
CA ALA A 171 5.92 10.13 4.76
C ALA A 171 6.42 8.90 5.55
N CYS A 172 7.21 9.05 6.61
CA CYS A 172 7.59 7.92 7.47
C CYS A 172 6.47 7.45 8.42
N ASN A 173 5.39 8.23 8.61
CA ASN A 173 4.25 7.88 9.46
C ASN A 173 3.09 7.20 8.68
N TRP A 174 3.42 6.28 7.76
CA TRP A 174 2.44 5.53 6.97
C TRP A 174 1.43 4.73 7.81
N ALA A 175 1.78 4.34 9.04
CA ALA A 175 0.86 3.69 9.97
C ALA A 175 -0.32 4.59 10.38
N PHE A 176 -0.11 5.90 10.46
CA PHE A 176 -1.17 6.87 10.78
C PHE A 176 -2.14 7.02 9.60
N ALA A 177 -1.63 7.04 8.36
CA ALA A 177 -2.46 7.09 7.15
C ALA A 177 -3.27 5.80 6.94
N ILE A 178 -2.70 4.62 7.22
CA ILE A 178 -3.44 3.35 7.23
C ILE A 178 -4.58 3.41 8.26
N THR A 179 -4.30 3.92 9.46
CA THR A 179 -5.30 4.02 10.54
C THR A 179 -6.40 5.03 10.21
N GLU A 180 -6.05 6.18 9.64
CA GLU A 180 -7.00 7.24 9.26
C GLU A 180 -7.86 6.86 8.05
N VAL A 181 -7.30 6.14 7.06
CA VAL A 181 -8.04 5.58 5.91
C VAL A 181 -8.97 4.44 6.35
N LEU A 182 -8.52 3.57 7.27
CA LEU A 182 -9.37 2.54 7.87
C LEU A 182 -10.48 3.16 8.72
N GLN A 183 -10.18 4.21 9.51
CA GLN A 183 -11.16 4.92 10.31
C GLN A 183 -12.16 5.70 9.46
N THR A 184 -11.77 6.37 8.39
CA THR A 184 -12.71 7.05 7.50
C THR A 184 -13.59 6.09 6.70
N ALA A 185 -13.10 4.89 6.39
CA ALA A 185 -13.90 3.81 5.79
C ALA A 185 -14.90 3.19 6.78
N VAL A 186 -14.56 3.11 8.08
CA VAL A 186 -15.41 2.53 9.14
C VAL A 186 -16.40 3.52 9.73
N VAL A 187 -15.99 4.77 9.99
CA VAL A 187 -16.80 5.78 10.71
C VAL A 187 -17.97 6.31 9.88
N ARG A 188 -17.86 6.36 8.55
CA ARG A 188 -19.00 6.69 7.67
C ARG A 188 -20.05 5.57 7.57
N GLY A 189 -19.85 4.46 8.28
CA GLY A 189 -20.78 3.37 8.37
C GLY A 189 -21.72 3.39 9.58
N GLY A 190 -21.64 4.41 10.45
CA GLY A 190 -22.34 4.45 11.74
C GLY A 190 -23.48 5.47 11.88
N ASP A 191 -23.69 6.39 10.94
CA ASP A 191 -24.76 7.39 11.03
C ASP A 191 -25.85 7.10 10.00
N GLY A 192 -26.90 6.41 10.42
CA GLY A 192 -28.13 6.26 9.66
C GLY A 192 -28.86 4.96 9.89
N ASP A 193 -29.25 4.67 11.14
CA ASP A 193 -30.45 3.87 11.38
C ASP A 193 -31.00 4.17 12.79
N GLY A 194 -32.24 4.66 12.84
CA GLY A 194 -32.93 4.99 14.09
C GLY A 194 -33.93 6.15 13.96
N ASP A 195 -34.96 5.97 13.14
CA ASP A 195 -36.36 5.93 13.63
C ASP A 195 -37.31 5.90 12.43
N ASP A 196 -37.72 4.68 12.05
CA ASP A 196 -39.08 4.46 11.59
C ASP A 196 -39.51 3.04 12.01
N HIS A 197 -40.27 2.99 13.09
CA HIS A 197 -41.19 1.91 13.44
C HIS A 197 -42.43 2.66 13.96
N ASP A 198 -43.50 2.78 13.17
CA ASP A 198 -44.48 1.79 12.73
C ASP A 198 -45.82 2.00 13.47
N VAL A 199 -46.88 2.14 12.66
CA VAL A 199 -48.23 1.59 12.87
C VAL A 199 -49.07 2.14 14.04
N VAL A 200 -50.07 2.98 13.75
CA VAL A 200 -51.52 2.64 13.54
C VAL A 200 -52.21 3.82 12.85
#